data_AF-A0A3D5UYD5-F1
#
_entry.id   AF-A0A3D5UYD5-F1
#
_cell.length_a   1.000
_cell.length_b   1.000
_cell.length_c   1.000
_cell.angle_alpha   90.00
_cell.angle_beta   90.00
_cell.angle_gamma   90.00
#
_symmetry.space_group_name_H-M   'P 1'
#
loop_
_entity.id
_entity.type
_entity.pdbx_description
1 polymer ?
#
loop_
_entity_poly.entity_id
_entity_poly.type
_entity_poly.pdbx_seq_one_letter_code
_entity_poly.pdbx_strand_id
1 'polypeptide(L)'
;LTDEQKGKFGDYTEFWDGATDTFYDEPNPAGVDAATITEALRVTFLGWYDAEEDDFEGKTYFTRSLTESDRPEPFSRKHKQVCGFLYLRSLRTGSRALSLERGSLLDIILRLKEVRPQMWEATLGTLAGISVASDPKLGISPVLESINTALKKYVPKEWGVEPHLKVSNLTREHLRKVITAFIATGDGDHAAPFYRQGTGTINMLVLAMLSQIAQDKQNVIFAMEEPETAIPPYAQKRIVHEVRKLASQTLFTSHSPYVLEEFAVEETVVLGRDGEGVLEQKAITLPDNVKLKRYRQQFRTRFCEGLLARRVLVAEGATETSAFPVACRRLAELKPDSYASLEALGVCIVDAGGETDIPGMAKLYRDLGKRAFAICDKQSDANKDLIEAQVDLLLMHDEKGFEAMVLKGTTEAALKRFTKLIDWPQDLAQKYPDPEAQAAAALTDYFAKSKGSWGIADFLAQCSEAEIPQWLRHAAVKLKDACLPAPAGGDQPAAPVAAEEHLEAVVHGTD
;
A
#
# COMPACT_ATOMS: atom_id res chain seq x y z
N LEU A 1 -11.70 14.66 25.34
CA LEU A 1 -11.84 15.93 24.56
C LEU A 1 -11.27 17.11 25.37
N THR A 2 -10.71 18.14 24.74
CA THR A 2 -10.32 19.41 25.41
C THR A 2 -11.54 20.28 25.74
N ASP A 3 -11.42 21.27 26.64
CA ASP A 3 -12.56 22.14 27.00
C ASP A 3 -13.14 22.90 25.79
N GLU A 4 -12.28 23.35 24.87
CA GLU A 4 -12.71 23.95 23.60
C GLU A 4 -13.50 22.94 22.74
N GLN A 5 -13.02 21.70 22.66
CA GLN A 5 -13.69 20.64 21.90
C GLN A 5 -15.05 20.28 22.52
N LYS A 6 -15.13 20.20 23.86
CA LYS A 6 -16.38 19.94 24.58
C LYS A 6 -17.40 21.06 24.32
N GLY A 7 -16.98 22.33 24.42
CA GLY A 7 -17.86 23.46 24.13
C GLY A 7 -18.34 23.51 22.69
N LYS A 8 -17.55 22.99 21.74
CA LYS A 8 -17.87 23.01 20.30
C LYS A 8 -18.68 21.80 19.83
N PHE A 9 -18.51 20.65 20.46
CA PHE A 9 -19.09 19.37 20.05
C PHE A 9 -20.05 18.79 21.08
N GLY A 10 -20.53 19.60 22.04
CA GLY A 10 -21.38 19.14 23.15
C GLY A 10 -22.56 18.29 22.70
N ASP A 11 -23.26 18.72 21.64
CA ASP A 11 -24.43 18.03 21.09
C ASP A 11 -24.12 16.62 20.53
N TYR A 12 -22.85 16.33 20.21
CA TYR A 12 -22.40 15.07 19.63
C TYR A 12 -21.45 14.30 20.56
N THR A 13 -21.32 14.72 21.82
CA THR A 13 -20.44 14.04 22.78
C THR A 13 -21.06 12.71 23.19
N GLU A 14 -20.22 11.68 23.24
CA GLU A 14 -20.52 10.32 23.68
C GLU A 14 -19.50 9.92 24.78
N PHE A 15 -19.71 8.79 25.44
CA PHE A 15 -18.89 8.34 26.57
C PHE A 15 -18.19 7.02 26.25
N TRP A 16 -16.86 7.04 26.24
CA TRP A 16 -16.01 5.90 25.93
C TRP A 16 -15.49 5.24 27.20
N ASP A 17 -15.72 3.94 27.35
CA ASP A 17 -15.10 3.10 28.37
C ASP A 17 -13.82 2.46 27.83
N GLY A 18 -12.68 2.90 28.37
CA GLY A 18 -11.36 2.39 27.98
C GLY A 18 -11.02 1.00 28.50
N ALA A 19 -11.84 0.39 29.37
CA ALA A 19 -11.63 -0.98 29.85
C ALA A 19 -12.32 -2.02 28.97
N THR A 20 -13.46 -1.68 28.38
CA THR A 20 -14.26 -2.61 27.55
C THR A 20 -14.27 -2.27 26.07
N ASP A 21 -13.66 -1.16 25.68
CA ASP A 21 -13.67 -0.62 24.32
C ASP A 21 -15.10 -0.39 23.78
N THR A 22 -15.98 0.16 24.62
CA THR A 22 -17.40 0.41 24.28
C THR A 22 -17.81 1.88 24.44
N PHE A 23 -18.79 2.29 23.63
CA PHE A 23 -19.42 3.61 23.71
C PHE A 23 -20.76 3.53 24.43
N TYR A 24 -21.06 4.55 25.22
CA TYR A 24 -22.31 4.77 25.92
C TYR A 24 -22.86 6.16 25.62
N ASP A 25 -24.19 6.26 25.62
CA ASP A 25 -24.89 7.53 25.44
C ASP A 25 -24.97 8.34 26.74
N GLU A 26 -24.78 7.69 27.89
CA GLU A 26 -24.85 8.27 29.23
C GLU A 26 -23.48 8.35 29.93
N PRO A 27 -23.22 9.40 30.72
CA PRO A 27 -21.94 9.63 31.41
C PRO A 27 -21.60 8.60 32.50
N ASN A 28 -22.61 7.96 33.08
CA ASN A 28 -22.42 7.00 34.16
C ASN A 28 -23.39 5.82 33.99
N PRO A 29 -23.12 4.92 33.03
CA PRO A 29 -23.93 3.73 32.77
C PRO A 29 -23.96 2.85 34.02
N ALA A 30 -25.13 2.32 34.35
CA ALA A 30 -25.28 1.46 35.53
C ALA A 30 -24.39 0.21 35.42
N GLY A 31 -23.53 0.00 36.42
CA GLY A 31 -22.64 -1.18 36.48
C GLY A 31 -21.27 -1.00 35.83
N VAL A 32 -20.96 0.18 35.28
CA VAL A 32 -19.65 0.52 34.72
C VAL A 32 -18.92 1.46 35.68
N ASP A 33 -17.60 1.27 35.84
CA ASP A 33 -16.79 2.13 36.68
C ASP A 33 -16.60 3.50 36.00
N ALA A 34 -17.15 4.56 36.60
CA ALA A 34 -17.01 5.92 36.11
C ALA A 34 -15.54 6.37 35.96
N ALA A 35 -14.58 5.74 36.65
CA ALA A 35 -13.15 6.03 36.49
C ALA A 35 -12.59 5.61 35.11
N THR A 36 -13.25 4.68 34.43
CA THR A 36 -12.84 4.17 33.10
C THR A 36 -13.52 4.90 31.95
N ILE A 37 -14.52 5.74 32.26
CA ILE A 37 -15.32 6.46 31.28
C ILE A 37 -14.74 7.84 30.99
N THR A 38 -14.65 8.17 29.71
CA THR A 38 -14.16 9.46 29.23
C THR A 38 -15.07 10.02 28.13
N GLU A 39 -15.23 11.34 28.10
CA GLU A 39 -15.94 12.00 27.00
C GLU A 39 -15.14 11.90 25.70
N ALA A 40 -15.81 11.36 24.68
CA ALA A 40 -15.27 11.04 23.38
C ALA A 40 -16.20 11.51 22.26
N LEU A 41 -15.66 11.53 21.05
CA LEU A 41 -16.38 11.86 19.83
C LEU A 41 -16.24 10.71 18.86
N ARG A 42 -17.34 10.07 18.46
CA ARG A 42 -17.30 9.01 17.46
C ARG A 42 -17.51 9.61 16.08
N VAL A 43 -16.54 9.43 15.19
CA VAL A 43 -16.58 9.95 13.82
C VAL A 43 -16.62 8.78 12.84
N THR A 44 -17.60 8.79 11.93
CA THR A 44 -17.77 7.74 10.92
C THR A 44 -17.34 8.27 9.56
N PHE A 45 -16.52 7.49 8.86
CA PHE A 45 -16.11 7.72 7.48
C PHE A 45 -16.89 6.74 6.60
N LEU A 46 -17.68 7.28 5.66
CA LEU A 46 -18.47 6.50 4.70
C LEU A 46 -17.87 6.70 3.32
N GLY A 47 -17.68 5.60 2.59
CA GLY A 47 -17.33 5.59 1.18
C GLY A 47 -18.25 4.64 0.43
N TRP A 48 -18.77 5.07 -0.73
CA TRP A 48 -19.66 4.27 -1.56
C TRP A 48 -19.49 4.63 -3.03
N TYR A 49 -19.98 3.76 -3.91
CA TYR A 49 -20.10 4.04 -5.33
C TYR A 49 -21.44 4.74 -5.58
N ASP A 50 -21.39 5.91 -6.20
CA ASP A 50 -22.56 6.64 -6.66
C ASP A 50 -22.83 6.28 -8.12
N ALA A 51 -23.95 5.58 -8.35
CA ALA A 51 -24.30 5.09 -9.68
C ALA A 51 -24.79 6.20 -10.63
N GLU A 52 -25.25 7.35 -10.10
CA GLU A 52 -25.70 8.47 -10.93
C GLU A 52 -24.49 9.27 -11.46
N GLU A 53 -23.49 9.49 -10.60
CA GLU A 53 -22.27 10.20 -10.96
C GLU A 53 -21.18 9.29 -11.58
N ASP A 54 -21.39 7.97 -11.56
CA ASP A 54 -20.44 6.93 -11.96
C ASP A 54 -19.05 7.11 -11.31
N ASP A 55 -19.04 7.46 -10.02
CA ASP A 55 -17.82 7.73 -9.26
C ASP A 55 -17.95 7.30 -7.79
N PHE A 56 -16.82 7.17 -7.10
CA PHE A 56 -16.80 6.89 -5.67
C PHE A 56 -16.88 8.17 -4.85
N GLU A 57 -17.88 8.27 -3.98
CA GLU A 57 -17.99 9.35 -3.00
C GLU A 57 -17.44 8.94 -1.64
N GLY A 58 -16.99 9.93 -0.87
CA GLY A 58 -16.58 9.77 0.52
C GLY A 58 -17.03 10.94 1.38
N LYS A 59 -17.81 10.67 2.44
CA LYS A 59 -18.27 11.67 3.41
C LYS A 59 -17.92 11.26 4.83
N THR A 60 -17.83 12.25 5.72
CA THR A 60 -17.52 12.03 7.15
C THR A 60 -18.62 12.67 7.98
N TYR A 61 -19.11 11.98 9.00
CA TYR A 61 -20.23 12.41 9.84
C TYR A 61 -19.92 12.24 11.32
N PHE A 62 -20.60 13.02 12.16
CA PHE A 62 -20.73 12.68 13.57
C PHE A 62 -21.57 11.41 13.67
N THR A 63 -21.05 10.34 14.28
CA THR A 63 -21.68 9.01 14.21
C THR A 63 -23.07 9.02 14.82
N ARG A 64 -23.21 9.68 15.97
CA ARG A 64 -24.49 9.91 16.65
C ARG A 64 -25.56 10.54 15.73
N SER A 65 -25.17 11.47 14.87
CA SER A 65 -26.11 12.14 13.95
C SER A 65 -26.63 11.21 12.83
N LEU A 66 -25.94 10.12 12.53
CA LEU A 66 -26.40 9.13 11.55
C LEU A 66 -27.60 8.33 12.06
N THR A 67 -27.73 8.18 13.38
CA THR A 67 -28.82 7.42 14.01
C THR A 67 -29.94 8.31 14.52
N GLU A 68 -29.64 9.54 14.95
CA GLU A 68 -30.60 10.43 15.63
C GLU A 68 -31.26 11.47 14.71
N SER A 69 -30.76 11.68 13.49
CA SER A 69 -31.24 12.73 12.59
C SER A 69 -31.56 12.19 11.19
N ASP A 70 -32.69 12.62 10.63
CA ASP A 70 -33.03 12.40 9.21
C ASP A 70 -32.01 13.04 8.26
N ARG A 71 -31.27 14.05 8.74
CA ARG A 71 -30.17 14.70 8.02
C ARG A 71 -28.91 14.62 8.87
N PRO A 72 -28.03 13.64 8.62
CA PRO A 72 -26.79 13.48 9.37
C PRO A 72 -25.89 14.70 9.25
N GLU A 73 -25.28 15.11 10.37
CA GLU A 73 -24.44 16.31 10.43
C GLU A 73 -23.02 15.97 9.96
N PRO A 74 -22.50 16.68 8.94
CA PRO A 74 -21.17 16.38 8.39
C PRO A 74 -20.05 16.80 9.34
N PHE A 75 -19.08 15.90 9.52
CA PHE A 75 -17.81 16.19 10.19
C PHE A 75 -16.86 16.94 9.23
N SER A 76 -17.11 18.25 9.11
CA SER A 76 -16.46 19.14 8.15
C SER A 76 -14.94 19.27 8.34
N ARG A 77 -14.28 19.88 7.34
CA ARG A 77 -12.84 20.24 7.42
C ARG A 77 -12.53 21.14 8.62
N LYS A 78 -13.45 22.03 9.02
CA LYS A 78 -13.27 22.89 10.20
C LYS A 78 -13.29 22.06 11.49
N HIS A 79 -14.15 21.05 11.57
CA HIS A 79 -14.20 20.14 12.73
C HIS A 79 -12.92 19.32 12.83
N LYS A 80 -12.46 18.73 11.70
CA LYS A 80 -11.17 18.03 11.58
C LYS A 80 -9.98 18.88 12.06
N GLN A 81 -9.96 20.18 11.74
CA GLN A 81 -8.89 21.09 12.18
C GLN A 81 -8.84 21.29 13.70
N VAL A 82 -9.99 21.36 14.36
CA VAL A 82 -10.14 21.51 15.82
C VAL A 82 -9.71 20.23 16.55
N CYS A 83 -10.01 19.07 15.96
CA CYS A 83 -9.59 17.77 16.48
C CYS A 83 -8.14 17.39 16.13
N GLY A 84 -7.36 18.30 15.54
CA GLY A 84 -5.97 18.00 15.18
C GLY A 84 -5.82 16.87 14.15
N PHE A 85 -6.81 16.67 13.27
CA PHE A 85 -6.75 15.63 12.24
C PHE A 85 -5.78 16.04 11.12
N LEU A 86 -4.69 15.28 10.98
CA LEU A 86 -3.64 15.45 9.99
C LEU A 86 -3.67 14.26 9.03
N TYR A 87 -3.99 14.54 7.78
CA TYR A 87 -4.08 13.53 6.73
C TYR A 87 -3.04 13.76 5.64
N LEU A 88 -2.25 12.73 5.35
CA LEU A 88 -1.25 12.71 4.31
C LEU A 88 -1.58 11.64 3.26
N ARG A 89 -1.83 12.10 2.03
CA ARG A 89 -2.12 11.25 0.86
C ARG A 89 -0.86 10.62 0.27
N SER A 90 -1.02 9.53 -0.49
CA SER A 90 0.07 8.85 -1.20
C SER A 90 0.71 9.76 -2.27
N LEU A 91 -0.10 10.40 -3.12
CA LEU A 91 0.37 11.38 -4.12
C LEU A 91 0.65 12.74 -3.46
N ARG A 92 1.92 12.95 -3.11
CA ARG A 92 2.39 14.18 -2.49
C ARG A 92 2.78 15.17 -3.58
N THR A 93 1.85 16.04 -3.97
CA THR A 93 2.19 17.27 -4.70
C THR A 93 2.90 18.22 -3.72
N GLY A 94 4.18 17.96 -3.47
CA GLY A 94 5.01 18.68 -2.49
C GLY A 94 5.19 20.17 -2.80
N SER A 95 4.80 20.64 -3.98
CA SER A 95 4.90 22.05 -4.39
C SER A 95 4.26 23.00 -3.38
N ARG A 96 3.16 22.60 -2.74
CA ARG A 96 2.44 23.47 -1.80
C ARG A 96 2.97 23.41 -0.37
N ALA A 97 3.61 22.34 0.08
CA ALA A 97 3.92 22.11 1.50
C ALA A 97 4.75 23.24 2.13
N LEU A 98 5.84 23.63 1.46
CA LEU A 98 6.73 24.73 1.85
C LEU A 98 6.38 26.10 1.24
N SER A 99 5.25 26.21 0.54
CA SER A 99 4.81 27.49 -0.01
C SER A 99 4.26 28.41 1.08
N LEU A 100 4.20 29.71 0.82
CA LEU A 100 3.52 30.68 1.69
C LEU A 100 2.03 30.84 1.33
N GLU A 101 1.49 29.95 0.48
CA GLU A 101 0.07 29.92 0.16
C GLU A 101 -0.79 29.65 1.39
N ARG A 102 -1.99 30.23 1.44
CA ARG A 102 -2.90 30.00 2.57
C ARG A 102 -3.21 28.51 2.69
N GLY A 103 -3.04 27.98 3.90
CA GLY A 103 -3.31 26.58 4.20
C GLY A 103 -2.26 25.59 3.70
N SER A 104 -1.09 26.05 3.25
CA SER A 104 0.11 25.20 3.19
C SER A 104 0.54 24.77 4.59
N LEU A 105 1.40 23.75 4.69
CA LEU A 105 1.96 23.33 5.98
C LEU A 105 2.78 24.46 6.61
N LEU A 106 3.56 25.19 5.80
CA LEU A 106 4.34 26.33 6.30
C LEU A 106 3.44 27.47 6.81
N ASP A 107 2.36 27.82 6.09
CA ASP A 107 1.42 28.86 6.53
C ASP A 107 0.70 28.45 7.82
N ILE A 108 0.38 27.16 7.99
CA ILE A 108 -0.18 26.62 9.24
C ILE A 108 0.82 26.76 10.38
N ILE A 109 2.08 26.34 10.20
CA ILE A 109 3.14 26.47 11.21
C ILE A 109 3.35 27.93 11.62
N LEU A 110 3.44 28.84 10.64
CA LEU A 110 3.63 30.26 10.91
C LEU A 110 2.48 30.85 11.73
N ARG A 111 1.24 30.45 11.44
CA ARG A 111 0.07 30.88 12.23
C ARG A 111 0.07 30.31 13.64
N LEU A 112 0.41 29.04 13.81
CA LEU A 112 0.50 28.40 15.12
C LEU A 112 1.56 29.07 16.00
N LYS A 113 2.68 29.49 15.40
CA LYS A 113 3.73 30.26 16.09
C LYS A 113 3.46 31.77 16.18
N GLU A 114 2.28 32.21 15.77
CA GLU A 114 1.88 33.62 15.71
C GLU A 114 2.84 34.53 14.90
N VAL A 115 3.64 33.94 13.99
CA VAL A 115 4.58 34.65 13.14
C VAL A 115 3.84 35.18 11.92
N ARG A 116 3.69 36.50 11.85
CA ARG A 116 3.19 37.18 10.64
C ARG A 116 4.37 37.65 9.80
N PRO A 117 4.56 37.14 8.58
CA PRO A 117 5.66 37.60 7.75
C PRO A 117 5.48 39.09 7.40
N GLN A 118 6.51 39.91 7.67
CA GLN A 118 6.49 41.37 7.45
C GLN A 118 7.25 41.81 6.19
N MET A 119 7.78 40.87 5.41
CA MET A 119 8.61 41.17 4.23
C MET A 119 7.82 41.61 3.00
N TRP A 120 6.48 41.58 3.04
CA TRP A 120 5.65 41.76 1.85
C TRP A 120 5.80 43.14 1.24
N GLU A 121 5.65 44.19 2.04
CA GLU A 121 5.69 45.58 1.59
C GLU A 121 7.06 45.95 1.02
N ALA A 122 8.13 45.53 1.71
CA ALA A 122 9.50 45.74 1.24
C ALA A 122 9.76 45.00 -0.09
N THR A 123 9.38 43.72 -0.18
CA THR A 123 9.58 42.91 -1.39
C THR A 123 8.77 43.46 -2.57
N LEU A 124 7.52 43.84 -2.33
CA LEU A 124 6.67 44.47 -3.36
C LEU A 124 7.26 45.79 -3.84
N GLY A 125 7.77 46.62 -2.91
CA GLY A 125 8.45 47.87 -3.25
C GLY A 125 9.67 47.63 -4.15
N THR A 126 10.52 46.67 -3.80
CA THR A 126 11.69 46.30 -4.62
C THR A 126 11.27 45.77 -5.99
N LEU A 127 10.34 44.81 -6.06
CA LEU A 127 9.90 44.22 -7.33
C LEU A 127 9.18 45.22 -8.24
N ALA A 128 8.40 46.15 -7.68
CA ALA A 128 7.74 47.18 -8.45
C ALA A 128 8.74 48.12 -9.15
N GLY A 129 9.90 48.34 -8.52
CA GLY A 129 11.02 49.11 -9.07
C GLY A 129 11.84 48.39 -10.13
N ILE A 130 11.71 47.06 -10.28
CA ILE A 130 12.43 46.31 -11.32
C ILE A 130 11.77 46.57 -12.68
N SER A 131 12.57 47.07 -13.62
CA SER A 131 12.18 47.19 -15.01
C SER A 131 12.63 45.95 -15.79
N VAL A 132 11.69 45.25 -16.42
CA VAL A 132 11.96 44.03 -17.21
C VAL A 132 12.08 44.40 -18.68
N ALA A 133 13.11 43.89 -19.34
CA ALA A 133 13.35 44.10 -20.77
C ALA A 133 13.50 45.57 -21.21
N SER A 134 13.96 46.45 -20.32
CA SER A 134 14.23 47.86 -20.64
C SER A 134 15.55 48.11 -21.36
N ASP A 135 16.43 47.11 -21.47
CA ASP A 135 17.63 47.22 -22.31
C ASP A 135 17.24 47.01 -23.78
N PRO A 136 17.46 48.00 -24.67
CA PRO A 136 17.17 47.89 -26.10
C PRO A 136 17.83 46.69 -26.79
N LYS A 137 18.92 46.15 -26.23
CA LYS A 137 19.66 44.99 -26.78
C LYS A 137 18.94 43.66 -26.59
N LEU A 138 17.91 43.60 -25.74
CA LEU A 138 17.14 42.38 -25.47
C LEU A 138 16.11 42.07 -26.57
N GLY A 139 15.90 42.98 -27.53
CA GLY A 139 15.11 42.74 -28.75
C GLY A 139 13.59 42.72 -28.57
N ILE A 140 13.06 42.94 -27.36
CA ILE A 140 11.62 42.90 -27.06
C ILE A 140 10.95 44.27 -27.26
N SER A 141 11.70 45.37 -27.11
CA SER A 141 11.18 46.74 -27.20
C SER A 141 10.45 47.05 -28.52
N PRO A 142 10.95 46.64 -29.71
CA PRO A 142 10.25 46.88 -30.97
C PRO A 142 8.86 46.21 -31.03
N VAL A 143 8.69 45.05 -30.38
CA VAL A 143 7.40 44.34 -30.32
C VAL A 143 6.42 45.10 -29.43
N LEU A 144 6.87 45.57 -28.26
CA LEU A 144 6.04 46.37 -27.35
C LEU A 144 5.63 47.71 -27.99
N GLU A 145 6.53 48.35 -28.75
CA GLU A 145 6.23 49.57 -29.51
C GLU A 145 5.20 49.34 -30.62
N SER A 146 5.31 48.21 -31.33
CA SER A 146 4.32 47.81 -32.34
C SER A 146 2.93 47.59 -31.71
N ILE A 147 2.86 46.89 -30.57
CA ILE A 147 1.61 46.68 -29.82
C ILE A 147 1.04 48.02 -29.35
N ASN A 148 1.86 48.90 -28.79
CA ASN A 148 1.44 50.24 -28.36
C ASN A 148 0.88 51.06 -29.55
N THR A 149 1.51 50.97 -30.71
CA THR A 149 1.05 51.65 -31.94
C THR A 149 -0.28 51.10 -32.42
N ALA A 150 -0.50 49.80 -32.33
CA ALA A 150 -1.79 49.18 -32.65
C ALA A 150 -2.88 49.60 -31.66
N LEU A 151 -2.60 49.60 -30.35
CA LEU A 151 -3.54 50.01 -29.30
C LEU A 151 -4.01 51.47 -29.47
N LYS A 152 -3.10 52.37 -29.86
CA LYS A 152 -3.42 53.79 -30.15
C LYS A 152 -4.45 53.99 -31.27
N LYS A 153 -4.74 52.96 -32.09
CA LYS A 153 -5.80 53.01 -33.12
C LYS A 153 -7.19 52.73 -32.55
N TYR A 154 -7.29 52.06 -31.41
CA TYR A 154 -8.55 51.60 -30.82
C TYR A 154 -8.94 52.37 -29.57
N VAL A 155 -7.99 52.98 -28.87
CA VAL A 155 -8.22 53.57 -27.55
C VAL A 155 -7.81 55.06 -27.53
N PRO A 156 -8.63 55.97 -26.96
CA PRO A 156 -8.27 57.37 -26.80
C PRO A 156 -6.95 57.56 -26.03
N LYS A 157 -6.21 58.64 -26.35
CA LYS A 157 -4.90 58.95 -25.72
C LYS A 157 -4.96 59.06 -24.19
N GLU A 158 -6.12 59.38 -23.64
CA GLU A 158 -6.38 59.53 -22.21
C GLU A 158 -6.27 58.22 -21.43
N TRP A 159 -6.33 57.05 -22.10
CA TRP A 159 -6.20 55.74 -21.45
C TRP A 159 -4.74 55.34 -21.16
N GLY A 160 -3.75 56.12 -21.63
CA GLY A 160 -2.48 56.33 -20.94
C GLY A 160 -1.58 55.16 -20.54
N VAL A 161 -1.76 53.93 -21.02
CA VAL A 161 -0.88 52.81 -20.63
C VAL A 161 -0.04 52.34 -21.79
N GLU A 162 1.26 52.69 -21.76
CA GLU A 162 2.25 52.01 -22.59
C GLU A 162 2.47 50.59 -22.04
N PRO A 163 2.33 49.55 -22.87
CA PRO A 163 2.57 48.16 -22.45
C PRO A 163 4.00 48.01 -21.95
N HIS A 164 4.16 47.56 -20.70
CA HIS A 164 5.46 47.29 -20.11
C HIS A 164 5.42 45.99 -19.30
N LEU A 165 6.57 45.35 -19.18
CA LEU A 165 6.71 44.07 -18.49
C LEU A 165 7.10 44.32 -17.02
N LYS A 166 6.43 43.60 -16.11
CA LYS A 166 6.72 43.61 -14.68
C LYS A 166 7.07 42.22 -14.18
N VAL A 167 7.87 42.16 -13.12
CA VAL A 167 8.11 40.91 -12.39
C VAL A 167 6.92 40.69 -11.47
N SER A 168 6.09 39.68 -11.78
CA SER A 168 4.94 39.26 -10.97
C SER A 168 3.70 40.19 -11.05
N ASN A 169 2.58 39.78 -10.43
CA ASN A 169 1.36 40.61 -10.36
C ASN A 169 1.41 41.70 -9.27
N LEU A 170 2.55 41.86 -8.56
CA LEU A 170 2.75 42.89 -7.52
C LEU A 170 1.67 42.89 -6.42
N THR A 171 1.13 41.73 -6.09
CA THR A 171 0.19 41.54 -4.98
C THR A 171 0.76 40.56 -3.97
N ARG A 172 0.35 40.71 -2.70
CA ARG A 172 0.72 39.76 -1.63
C ARG A 172 0.30 38.33 -1.96
N GLU A 173 -0.89 38.18 -2.55
CA GLU A 173 -1.42 36.88 -2.94
C GLU A 173 -0.56 36.22 -4.02
N HIS A 174 -0.10 36.98 -5.00
CA HIS A 174 0.81 36.45 -6.01
C HIS A 174 2.19 36.13 -5.41
N LEU A 175 2.74 36.97 -4.52
CA LEU A 175 4.00 36.66 -3.81
C LEU A 175 3.91 35.36 -3.01
N ARG A 176 2.79 35.10 -2.33
CA ARG A 176 2.58 33.83 -1.61
C ARG A 176 2.70 32.60 -2.51
N LYS A 177 2.27 32.71 -3.77
CA LYS A 177 2.32 31.64 -4.77
C LYS A 177 3.71 31.46 -5.39
N VAL A 178 4.43 32.55 -5.64
CA VAL A 178 5.73 32.49 -6.35
C VAL A 178 6.94 32.34 -5.45
N ILE A 179 6.87 32.77 -4.19
CA ILE A 179 7.97 32.57 -3.24
C ILE A 179 8.16 31.06 -3.03
N THR A 180 9.31 30.60 -3.48
CA THR A 180 9.69 29.19 -3.46
C THR A 180 10.79 28.98 -2.44
N ALA A 181 10.63 28.00 -1.56
CA ALA A 181 11.67 27.57 -0.65
C ALA A 181 12.73 26.73 -1.38
N PHE A 182 14.00 26.97 -1.07
CA PHE A 182 15.15 26.25 -1.60
C PHE A 182 15.78 25.40 -0.51
N ILE A 183 16.27 24.22 -0.87
CA ILE A 183 16.95 23.30 0.04
C ILE A 183 18.28 22.89 -0.58
N ALA A 184 19.32 22.81 0.25
CA ALA A 184 20.63 22.31 -0.15
C ALA A 184 20.51 20.88 -0.70
N THR A 185 21.18 20.61 -1.82
CA THR A 185 21.26 19.29 -2.43
C THR A 185 22.58 18.63 -2.05
N GLY A 186 22.53 17.54 -1.29
CA GLY A 186 23.74 16.82 -0.84
C GLY A 186 24.57 17.62 0.16
N ASP A 187 25.89 17.44 0.11
CA ASP A 187 26.84 18.03 1.07
C ASP A 187 27.36 19.43 0.68
N GLY A 188 26.81 20.04 -0.39
CA GLY A 188 27.25 21.34 -0.90
C GLY A 188 26.25 22.48 -0.68
N ASP A 189 26.70 23.71 -0.94
CA ASP A 189 25.88 24.93 -0.82
C ASP A 189 24.89 25.13 -1.99
N HIS A 190 24.90 24.24 -2.97
CA HIS A 190 23.96 24.34 -4.09
C HIS A 190 22.55 24.04 -3.60
N ALA A 191 21.68 25.03 -3.67
CA ALA A 191 20.28 24.88 -3.29
C ALA A 191 19.40 24.83 -4.53
N ALA A 192 18.45 23.90 -4.54
CA ALA A 192 17.44 23.80 -5.58
C ALA A 192 16.04 24.01 -4.97
N PRO A 193 15.06 24.46 -5.79
CA PRO A 193 13.67 24.53 -5.38
C PRO A 193 13.21 23.22 -4.72
N PHE A 194 12.48 23.31 -3.61
CA PHE A 194 12.05 22.15 -2.85
C PHE A 194 11.34 21.08 -3.69
N TYR A 195 10.45 21.49 -4.59
CA TYR A 195 9.71 20.56 -5.47
C TYR A 195 10.58 19.90 -6.55
N ARG A 196 11.86 20.27 -6.67
CA ARG A 196 12.86 19.61 -7.52
C ARG A 196 13.78 18.67 -6.74
N GLN A 197 13.59 18.54 -5.42
CA GLN A 197 14.32 17.60 -4.60
C GLN A 197 13.83 16.16 -4.86
N GLY A 198 14.64 15.17 -4.50
CA GLY A 198 14.21 13.77 -4.53
C GLY A 198 12.98 13.54 -3.65
N THR A 199 12.07 12.68 -4.09
CA THR A 199 10.80 12.41 -3.41
C THR A 199 10.98 12.02 -1.94
N GLY A 200 12.04 11.25 -1.61
CA GLY A 200 12.37 10.91 -0.23
C GLY A 200 12.64 12.15 0.66
N THR A 201 13.40 13.12 0.17
CA THR A 201 13.67 14.39 0.87
C THR A 201 12.39 15.21 1.06
N ILE A 202 11.57 15.30 0.01
CA ILE A 202 10.26 15.97 0.07
C ILE A 202 9.40 15.35 1.15
N ASN A 203 9.34 14.02 1.17
CA ASN A 203 8.53 13.25 2.10
C ASN A 203 8.98 13.42 3.54
N MET A 204 10.30 13.39 3.79
CA MET A 204 10.86 13.62 5.13
C MET A 204 10.58 15.02 5.64
N LEU A 205 10.67 16.02 4.77
CA LEU A 205 10.37 17.38 5.18
C LEU A 205 8.90 17.59 5.50
N VAL A 206 8.01 17.11 4.62
CA VAL A 206 6.55 17.18 4.84
C VAL A 206 6.20 16.53 6.19
N LEU A 207 6.80 15.39 6.49
CA LEU A 207 6.65 14.71 7.77
C LEU A 207 7.20 15.54 8.94
N ALA A 208 8.40 16.09 8.84
CA ALA A 208 8.96 16.96 9.89
C ALA A 208 8.06 18.18 10.17
N MET A 209 7.49 18.78 9.13
CA MET A 209 6.55 19.89 9.25
C MET A 209 5.24 19.45 9.93
N LEU A 210 4.70 18.29 9.55
CA LEU A 210 3.51 17.72 10.18
C LEU A 210 3.75 17.37 11.64
N SER A 211 4.92 16.79 11.96
CA SER A 211 5.35 16.51 13.33
C SER A 211 5.43 17.79 14.15
N GLN A 212 5.94 18.88 13.59
CA GLN A 212 5.96 20.18 14.26
C GLN A 212 4.55 20.71 14.52
N ILE A 213 3.64 20.60 13.54
CA ILE A 213 2.23 20.97 13.73
C ILE A 213 1.58 20.11 14.82
N ALA A 214 1.93 18.83 14.89
CA ALA A 214 1.38 17.90 15.86
C ALA A 214 1.84 18.19 17.30
N GLN A 215 3.09 18.60 17.50
CA GLN A 215 3.61 18.99 18.82
C GLN A 215 2.85 20.16 19.45
N ASP A 216 2.34 21.06 18.61
CA ASP A 216 1.61 22.25 19.04
C ASP A 216 0.09 21.99 19.21
N LYS A 217 -0.38 20.75 19.03
CA LYS A 217 -1.81 20.37 19.13
C LYS A 217 -2.04 19.27 20.15
N GLN A 218 -3.21 19.30 20.79
CA GLN A 218 -3.69 18.22 21.65
C GLN A 218 -4.55 17.22 20.86
N ASN A 219 -4.50 15.94 21.25
CA ASN A 219 -5.31 14.85 20.69
C ASN A 219 -5.18 14.68 19.17
N VAL A 220 -3.95 14.71 18.66
CA VAL A 220 -3.68 14.63 17.21
C VAL A 220 -4.07 13.26 16.67
N ILE A 221 -4.82 13.25 15.56
CA ILE A 221 -5.11 12.05 14.78
C ILE A 221 -4.31 12.13 13.50
N PHE A 222 -3.42 11.16 13.27
CA PHE A 222 -2.67 11.05 12.03
C PHE A 222 -3.27 9.98 11.14
N ALA A 223 -3.58 10.34 9.90
CA ALA A 223 -3.93 9.39 8.84
C ALA A 223 -2.90 9.50 7.72
N MET A 224 -2.28 8.38 7.35
CA MET A 224 -1.17 8.36 6.40
C MET A 224 -1.31 7.22 5.41
N GLU A 225 -1.35 7.57 4.13
CA GLU A 225 -1.35 6.61 3.04
C GLU A 225 0.06 6.33 2.55
N GLU A 226 0.40 5.04 2.46
CA GLU A 226 1.64 4.53 1.89
C GLU A 226 2.88 5.34 2.35
N PRO A 227 3.14 5.40 3.68
CA PRO A 227 4.30 6.12 4.22
C PRO A 227 5.62 5.64 3.62
N GLU A 228 5.67 4.43 3.06
CA GLU A 228 6.84 3.81 2.41
C GLU A 228 7.24 4.42 1.06
N THR A 229 6.37 5.22 0.43
CA THR A 229 6.60 5.73 -0.92
C THR A 229 7.89 6.54 -1.00
N ALA A 230 8.84 6.07 -1.81
CA ALA A 230 10.17 6.65 -2.01
C ALA A 230 10.99 6.83 -0.72
N ILE A 231 10.75 5.98 0.29
CA ILE A 231 11.41 6.05 1.60
C ILE A 231 12.10 4.71 1.90
N PRO A 232 13.39 4.70 2.31
CA PRO A 232 14.11 3.47 2.63
C PRO A 232 13.59 2.80 3.92
N PRO A 233 13.77 1.47 4.08
CA PRO A 233 13.16 0.70 5.18
C PRO A 233 13.39 1.25 6.59
N TYR A 234 14.62 1.68 6.92
CA TYR A 234 14.93 2.21 8.24
C TYR A 234 14.17 3.52 8.53
N ALA A 235 13.94 4.33 7.49
CA ALA A 235 13.20 5.58 7.62
C ALA A 235 11.71 5.30 7.78
N GLN A 236 11.15 4.28 7.11
CA GLN A 236 9.75 3.88 7.28
C GLN A 236 9.42 3.58 8.75
N LYS A 237 10.24 2.74 9.38
CA LYS A 237 10.14 2.42 10.82
C LYS A 237 10.22 3.67 11.71
N ARG A 238 11.20 4.53 11.43
CA ARG A 238 11.37 5.77 12.18
C ARG A 238 10.14 6.68 12.06
N ILE A 239 9.54 6.77 10.88
CA ILE A 239 8.33 7.57 10.67
C ILE A 239 7.18 7.01 11.48
N VAL A 240 6.93 5.70 11.41
CA VAL A 240 5.84 5.07 12.18
C VAL A 240 6.06 5.32 13.67
N HIS A 241 7.28 5.11 14.18
CA HIS A 241 7.61 5.37 15.57
C HIS A 241 7.36 6.83 16.00
N GLU A 242 7.88 7.80 15.25
CA GLU A 242 7.71 9.23 15.57
C GLU A 242 6.25 9.66 15.48
N VAL A 243 5.51 9.20 14.46
CA VAL A 243 4.10 9.54 14.30
C VAL A 243 3.27 8.94 15.44
N ARG A 244 3.50 7.69 15.83
CA ARG A 244 2.82 7.05 16.97
C ARG A 244 3.14 7.74 18.31
N LYS A 245 4.33 8.32 18.47
CA LYS A 245 4.70 9.08 19.67
C LYS A 245 3.98 10.43 19.76
N LEU A 246 3.73 11.06 18.61
CA LEU A 246 3.12 12.39 18.53
C LEU A 246 1.59 12.37 18.48
N ALA A 247 1.02 11.29 17.95
CA ALA A 247 -0.42 11.16 17.74
C ALA A 247 -1.08 10.37 18.87
N SER A 248 -2.31 10.75 19.22
CA SER A 248 -3.18 9.94 20.07
C SER A 248 -3.79 8.77 19.29
N GLN A 249 -3.99 8.94 17.98
CA GLN A 249 -4.47 7.89 17.10
C GLN A 249 -3.73 7.95 15.76
N THR A 250 -3.35 6.78 15.25
CA THR A 250 -2.65 6.65 13.96
C THR A 250 -3.36 5.66 13.06
N LEU A 251 -3.67 6.09 11.84
CA LEU A 251 -4.28 5.28 10.78
C LEU A 251 -3.29 5.21 9.62
N PHE A 252 -2.87 4.01 9.26
CA PHE A 252 -1.91 3.77 8.19
C PHE A 252 -2.49 2.80 7.17
N THR A 253 -2.31 3.10 5.88
CA THR A 253 -2.45 2.11 4.81
C THR A 253 -1.06 1.81 4.27
N SER A 254 -0.74 0.54 4.05
CA SER A 254 0.60 0.14 3.63
C SER A 254 0.62 -1.23 2.97
N HIS A 255 1.51 -1.35 1.99
CA HIS A 255 1.94 -2.61 1.40
C HIS A 255 3.36 -2.99 1.87
N SER A 256 3.98 -2.17 2.74
CA SER A 256 5.35 -2.40 3.20
C SER A 256 5.40 -3.31 4.43
N PRO A 257 6.20 -4.40 4.39
CA PRO A 257 6.45 -5.21 5.58
C PRO A 257 7.10 -4.41 6.73
N TYR A 258 7.83 -3.33 6.42
CA TYR A 258 8.52 -2.52 7.44
C TYR A 258 7.61 -1.54 8.16
N VAL A 259 6.45 -1.24 7.58
CA VAL A 259 5.41 -0.42 8.21
C VAL A 259 4.49 -1.33 9.00
N LEU A 260 3.99 -2.40 8.36
CA LEU A 260 3.01 -3.30 8.96
C LEU A 260 3.53 -4.01 10.21
N GLU A 261 4.82 -4.35 10.27
CA GLU A 261 5.41 -5.00 11.45
C GLU A 261 5.49 -4.11 12.70
N GLU A 262 5.35 -2.79 12.53
CA GLU A 262 5.36 -1.84 13.65
C GLU A 262 3.98 -1.76 14.34
N PHE A 263 2.99 -2.50 13.85
CA PHE A 263 1.65 -2.63 14.42
C PHE A 263 1.45 -4.01 15.05
N ALA A 264 0.66 -4.06 16.12
CA ALA A 264 0.22 -5.32 16.70
C ALA A 264 -0.79 -6.04 15.79
N VAL A 265 -1.05 -7.31 16.06
CA VAL A 265 -1.96 -8.13 15.25
C VAL A 265 -3.38 -7.57 15.33
N GLU A 266 -3.77 -7.12 16.52
CA GLU A 266 -5.06 -6.55 16.84
C GLU A 266 -5.24 -5.14 16.25
N GLU A 267 -4.12 -4.46 15.96
CA GLU A 267 -4.08 -3.15 15.29
C GLU A 267 -4.09 -3.26 13.76
N THR A 268 -4.03 -4.49 13.20
CA THR A 268 -3.89 -4.73 11.77
C THR A 268 -5.13 -5.40 11.19
N VAL A 269 -5.65 -4.82 10.10
CA VAL A 269 -6.82 -5.34 9.39
C VAL A 269 -6.51 -5.48 7.91
N VAL A 270 -7.02 -6.56 7.30
CA VAL A 270 -6.89 -6.80 5.86
C VAL A 270 -8.18 -6.35 5.18
N LEU A 271 -8.04 -5.46 4.21
CA LEU A 271 -9.14 -5.04 3.36
C LEU A 271 -9.10 -5.83 2.06
N GLY A 272 -10.23 -6.38 1.64
CA GLY A 272 -10.38 -7.14 0.41
C GLY A 272 -11.75 -6.94 -0.21
N ARG A 273 -11.91 -7.27 -1.49
CA ARG A 273 -13.23 -7.32 -2.13
C ARG A 273 -13.65 -8.77 -2.30
N ASP A 274 -14.94 -9.04 -2.10
CA ASP A 274 -15.52 -10.34 -2.41
C ASP A 274 -15.73 -10.53 -3.92
N GLY A 275 -16.40 -11.63 -4.31
CA GLY A 275 -16.69 -11.95 -5.72
C GLY A 275 -17.64 -10.96 -6.39
N GLU A 276 -18.46 -10.25 -5.61
CA GLU A 276 -19.42 -9.24 -6.09
C GLU A 276 -18.82 -7.82 -6.07
N GLY A 277 -17.58 -7.68 -5.59
CA GLY A 277 -16.88 -6.40 -5.52
C GLY A 277 -17.14 -5.60 -4.23
N VAL A 278 -17.83 -6.18 -3.25
CA VAL A 278 -18.11 -5.55 -1.95
C VAL A 278 -16.84 -5.54 -1.10
N LEU A 279 -16.51 -4.38 -0.52
CA LEU A 279 -15.35 -4.22 0.35
C LEU A 279 -15.61 -4.84 1.73
N GLU A 280 -14.77 -5.79 2.12
CA GLU A 280 -14.78 -6.45 3.42
C GLU A 280 -13.52 -6.12 4.22
N GLN A 281 -13.68 -6.05 5.54
CA GLN A 281 -12.59 -5.97 6.50
C GLN A 281 -12.45 -7.31 7.23
N LYS A 282 -11.22 -7.80 7.33
CA LYS A 282 -10.89 -9.07 8.00
C LYS A 282 -9.80 -8.85 9.04
N ALA A 283 -10.10 -9.16 10.29
CA ALA A 283 -9.13 -9.12 11.38
C ALA A 283 -8.20 -10.33 11.32
N ILE A 284 -6.94 -10.15 11.75
CA ILE A 284 -5.98 -11.25 11.79
C ILE A 284 -6.18 -12.02 13.11
N THR A 285 -6.63 -13.27 13.02
CA THR A 285 -6.73 -14.17 14.17
C THR A 285 -5.75 -15.32 14.01
N LEU A 286 -4.73 -15.37 14.87
CA LEU A 286 -3.73 -16.43 14.82
C LEU A 286 -4.34 -17.75 15.33
N PRO A 287 -4.20 -18.87 14.58
CA PRO A 287 -4.62 -20.18 15.05
C PRO A 287 -3.71 -20.69 16.18
N ASP A 288 -4.20 -21.63 17.00
CA ASP A 288 -3.50 -22.12 18.21
C ASP A 288 -2.09 -22.68 17.93
N ASN A 289 -1.86 -23.24 16.74
CA ASN A 289 -0.57 -23.77 16.30
C ASN A 289 0.41 -22.68 15.81
N VAL A 290 -0.06 -21.45 15.54
CA VAL A 290 0.78 -20.32 15.12
C VAL A 290 0.99 -19.36 16.28
N LYS A 291 2.07 -19.59 17.03
CA LYS A 291 2.44 -18.73 18.16
C LYS A 291 2.77 -17.30 17.72
N LEU A 292 2.36 -16.31 18.50
CA LEU A 292 2.68 -14.89 18.28
C LEU A 292 4.18 -14.61 18.11
N LYS A 293 5.05 -15.32 18.86
CA LYS A 293 6.51 -15.22 18.72
C LYS A 293 6.96 -15.58 17.30
N ARG A 294 6.41 -16.65 16.74
CA ARG A 294 6.72 -17.12 15.39
C ARG A 294 6.25 -16.10 14.35
N TYR A 295 5.00 -15.62 14.49
CA TYR A 295 4.45 -14.57 13.64
C TYR A 295 5.37 -13.34 13.58
N ARG A 296 5.81 -12.82 14.74
CA ARG A 296 6.71 -11.66 14.81
C ARG A 296 8.08 -11.92 14.19
N GLN A 297 8.70 -13.07 14.47
CA GLN A 297 10.04 -13.40 13.96
C GLN A 297 10.07 -13.63 12.44
N GLN A 298 8.97 -14.13 11.89
CA GLN A 298 8.85 -14.51 10.48
C GLN A 298 7.93 -13.55 9.70
N PHE A 299 7.56 -12.41 10.27
CA PHE A 299 6.57 -11.51 9.69
C PHE A 299 6.96 -11.07 8.28
N ARG A 300 8.18 -10.52 8.13
CA ARG A 300 8.67 -10.01 6.85
C ARG A 300 8.86 -11.10 5.80
N THR A 301 9.34 -12.27 6.21
CA THR A 301 9.81 -13.32 5.30
C THR A 301 8.75 -14.36 4.97
N ARG A 302 7.65 -14.44 5.74
CA ARG A 302 6.61 -15.46 5.54
C ARG A 302 5.19 -14.89 5.55
N PHE A 303 4.85 -14.07 6.54
CA PHE A 303 3.44 -13.68 6.75
C PHE A 303 3.02 -12.50 5.88
N CYS A 304 3.85 -11.45 5.79
CA CYS A 304 3.47 -10.19 5.15
C CYS A 304 3.07 -10.40 3.67
N GLU A 305 3.86 -11.16 2.91
CA GLU A 305 3.53 -11.44 1.51
C GLU A 305 2.20 -12.18 1.36
N GLY A 306 1.90 -13.13 2.25
CA GLY A 306 0.62 -13.84 2.28
C GLY A 306 -0.56 -12.92 2.64
N LEU A 307 -0.37 -11.93 3.52
CA LEU A 307 -1.40 -10.93 3.83
C LEU A 307 -1.75 -10.06 2.61
N LEU A 308 -0.76 -9.77 1.76
CA LEU A 308 -0.90 -8.92 0.57
C LEU A 308 -1.35 -9.70 -0.67
N ALA A 309 -1.06 -11.00 -0.74
CA ALA A 309 -1.44 -11.86 -1.85
C ALA A 309 -2.96 -12.08 -1.91
N ARG A 310 -3.45 -12.45 -3.10
CA ARG A 310 -4.83 -12.96 -3.28
C ARG A 310 -4.91 -14.48 -3.11
N ARG A 311 -3.82 -15.17 -3.40
CA ARG A 311 -3.71 -16.63 -3.37
C ARG A 311 -2.47 -17.02 -2.57
N VAL A 312 -2.60 -18.04 -1.74
CA VAL A 312 -1.50 -18.54 -0.91
C VAL A 312 -1.35 -20.04 -1.11
N LEU A 313 -0.12 -20.50 -1.35
CA LEU A 313 0.26 -21.90 -1.39
C LEU A 313 1.05 -22.24 -0.12
N VAL A 314 0.45 -23.00 0.77
CA VAL A 314 1.07 -23.46 2.01
C VAL A 314 1.92 -24.69 1.72
N ALA A 315 3.23 -24.54 1.81
CA ALA A 315 4.20 -25.61 1.67
C ALA A 315 4.54 -26.20 3.03
N GLU A 316 4.73 -27.52 3.09
CA GLU A 316 5.11 -28.22 4.33
C GLU A 316 6.39 -27.65 4.96
N GLY A 317 7.44 -27.45 4.15
CA GLY A 317 8.74 -27.00 4.63
C GLY A 317 9.49 -26.09 3.66
N ALA A 318 10.73 -25.79 4.03
CA ALA A 318 11.62 -24.90 3.28
C ALA A 318 12.07 -25.47 1.92
N THR A 319 12.13 -26.80 1.78
CA THR A 319 12.53 -27.45 0.52
C THR A 319 11.49 -27.17 -0.57
N GLU A 320 10.21 -27.44 -0.30
CA GLU A 320 9.09 -27.19 -1.21
C GLU A 320 8.95 -25.70 -1.49
N THR A 321 9.07 -24.87 -0.44
CA THR A 321 8.96 -23.40 -0.52
C THR A 321 10.00 -22.80 -1.48
N SER A 322 11.22 -23.34 -1.50
CA SER A 322 12.29 -22.86 -2.39
C SER A 322 12.25 -23.53 -3.78
N ALA A 323 11.94 -24.82 -3.85
CA ALA A 323 12.05 -25.61 -5.07
C ALA A 323 10.86 -25.47 -6.02
N PHE A 324 9.62 -25.47 -5.49
CA PHE A 324 8.42 -25.47 -6.31
C PHE A 324 8.26 -24.19 -7.16
N PRO A 325 8.53 -22.97 -6.63
CA PRO A 325 8.48 -21.76 -7.46
C PRO A 325 9.51 -21.79 -8.60
N VAL A 326 10.71 -22.32 -8.34
CA VAL A 326 11.76 -22.46 -9.37
C VAL A 326 11.34 -23.45 -10.45
N ALA A 327 10.74 -24.59 -10.08
CA ALA A 327 10.18 -25.52 -11.06
C ALA A 327 9.10 -24.86 -11.93
N CYS A 328 8.17 -24.13 -11.32
CA CYS A 328 7.10 -23.44 -12.06
C CYS A 328 7.67 -22.37 -13.01
N ARG A 329 8.65 -21.58 -12.56
CA ARG A 329 9.32 -20.57 -13.40
C ARG A 329 10.06 -21.22 -14.56
N ARG A 330 10.84 -22.28 -14.29
CA ARG A 330 11.57 -23.01 -15.32
C ARG A 330 10.64 -23.64 -16.36
N LEU A 331 9.54 -24.24 -15.93
CA LEU A 331 8.53 -24.80 -16.83
C LEU A 331 7.86 -23.71 -17.68
N ALA A 332 7.58 -22.54 -17.10
CA ALA A 332 7.01 -21.40 -17.82
C ALA A 332 7.98 -20.82 -18.87
N GLU A 333 9.28 -20.76 -18.57
CA GLU A 333 10.32 -20.36 -19.53
C GLU A 333 10.43 -21.33 -20.71
N LEU A 334 10.32 -22.64 -20.44
CA LEU A 334 10.45 -23.69 -21.46
C LEU A 334 9.18 -23.84 -22.31
N LYS A 335 8.01 -23.71 -21.71
CA LYS A 335 6.69 -23.87 -22.34
C LYS A 335 5.64 -22.90 -21.76
N PRO A 336 5.65 -21.62 -22.18
CA PRO A 336 4.78 -20.58 -21.63
C PRO A 336 3.28 -20.81 -21.87
N ASP A 337 2.91 -21.52 -22.94
CA ASP A 337 1.49 -21.81 -23.22
C ASP A 337 0.91 -22.83 -22.23
N SER A 338 1.74 -23.76 -21.74
CA SER A 338 1.32 -24.86 -20.86
C SER A 338 1.43 -24.49 -19.38
N TYR A 339 2.49 -23.78 -18.99
CA TYR A 339 2.80 -23.50 -17.58
C TYR A 339 2.75 -22.01 -17.26
N ALA A 340 2.77 -21.69 -15.97
CA ALA A 340 2.89 -20.31 -15.48
C ALA A 340 3.76 -20.31 -14.22
N SER A 341 4.50 -19.23 -14.00
CA SER A 341 5.20 -19.03 -12.74
C SER A 341 4.21 -18.67 -11.63
N LEU A 342 4.59 -18.85 -10.36
CA LEU A 342 3.70 -18.47 -9.24
C LEU A 342 3.41 -16.98 -9.23
N GLU A 343 4.38 -16.14 -9.63
CA GLU A 343 4.23 -14.69 -9.73
C GLU A 343 3.19 -14.31 -10.78
N ALA A 344 3.19 -14.97 -11.95
CA ALA A 344 2.19 -14.75 -12.99
C ALA A 344 0.78 -15.16 -12.53
N LEU A 345 0.68 -16.13 -11.64
CA LEU A 345 -0.59 -16.56 -11.03
C LEU A 345 -0.99 -15.72 -9.81
N GLY A 346 -0.12 -14.81 -9.34
CA GLY A 346 -0.31 -14.06 -8.11
C GLY A 346 -0.42 -14.94 -6.86
N VAL A 347 0.35 -16.04 -6.83
CA VAL A 347 0.40 -17.00 -5.71
C VAL A 347 1.64 -16.72 -4.86
N CYS A 348 1.43 -16.43 -3.59
CA CYS A 348 2.50 -16.39 -2.59
C CYS A 348 2.69 -17.78 -1.99
N ILE A 349 3.91 -18.30 -1.95
CA ILE A 349 4.22 -19.57 -1.28
C ILE A 349 4.70 -19.30 0.16
N VAL A 350 4.18 -20.05 1.13
CA VAL A 350 4.49 -19.87 2.55
C VAL A 350 4.90 -21.19 3.20
N ASP A 351 6.00 -21.14 3.96
CA ASP A 351 6.53 -22.30 4.70
C ASP A 351 5.76 -22.50 6.02
N ALA A 352 4.99 -23.59 6.09
CA ALA A 352 4.22 -24.02 7.26
C ALA A 352 5.10 -24.45 8.44
N GLY A 353 6.37 -24.80 8.21
CA GLY A 353 7.31 -25.24 9.26
C GLY A 353 7.07 -26.66 9.76
N GLY A 354 6.27 -27.44 9.05
CA GLY A 354 5.94 -28.82 9.37
C GLY A 354 4.51 -29.21 8.96
N GLU A 355 4.29 -30.51 8.82
CA GLU A 355 3.00 -31.09 8.40
C GLU A 355 1.81 -30.72 9.29
N THR A 356 2.02 -30.61 10.61
CA THR A 356 0.97 -30.28 11.59
C THR A 356 0.51 -28.82 11.51
N ASP A 357 1.31 -27.96 10.86
CA ASP A 357 1.05 -26.53 10.79
C ASP A 357 0.30 -26.12 9.53
N ILE A 358 0.25 -26.99 8.51
CA ILE A 358 -0.42 -26.74 7.22
C ILE A 358 -1.89 -26.36 7.41
N PRO A 359 -2.74 -27.12 8.15
CA PRO A 359 -4.17 -26.78 8.28
C PRO A 359 -4.40 -25.42 8.95
N GLY A 360 -3.65 -25.13 10.02
CA GLY A 360 -3.79 -23.85 10.74
C GLY A 360 -3.33 -22.67 9.88
N MET A 361 -2.22 -22.81 9.16
CA MET A 361 -1.75 -21.78 8.23
C MET A 361 -2.74 -21.55 7.08
N ALA A 362 -3.30 -22.61 6.51
CA ALA A 362 -4.32 -22.50 5.46
C ALA A 362 -5.59 -21.81 5.99
N LYS A 363 -6.04 -22.18 7.20
CA LYS A 363 -7.19 -21.56 7.88
C LYS A 363 -6.97 -20.05 8.09
N LEU A 364 -5.79 -19.65 8.59
CA LEU A 364 -5.45 -18.24 8.79
C LEU A 364 -5.69 -17.41 7.52
N TYR A 365 -5.19 -17.87 6.37
CA TYR A 365 -5.36 -17.13 5.11
C TYR A 365 -6.77 -17.23 4.55
N ARG A 366 -7.46 -18.36 4.72
CA ARG A 366 -8.87 -18.51 4.32
C ARG A 366 -9.77 -17.54 5.08
N ASP A 367 -9.58 -17.39 6.38
CA ASP A 367 -10.32 -16.44 7.23
C ASP A 367 -10.06 -14.98 6.81
N LEU A 368 -8.90 -14.71 6.20
CA LEU A 368 -8.56 -13.42 5.57
C LEU A 368 -9.07 -13.28 4.14
N GLY A 369 -9.94 -14.19 3.68
CA GLY A 369 -10.55 -14.15 2.35
C GLY A 369 -9.62 -14.53 1.21
N LYS A 370 -8.49 -15.19 1.50
CA LYS A 370 -7.54 -15.62 0.48
C LYS A 370 -7.92 -17.01 -0.03
N ARG A 371 -7.59 -17.27 -1.29
CA ARG A 371 -7.63 -18.64 -1.82
C ARG A 371 -6.41 -19.41 -1.32
N ALA A 372 -6.64 -20.49 -0.60
CA ALA A 372 -5.58 -21.28 0.03
C ALA A 372 -5.37 -22.60 -0.73
N PHE A 373 -4.12 -22.92 -1.01
CA PHE A 373 -3.67 -24.19 -1.58
C PHE A 373 -2.64 -24.82 -0.66
N ALA A 374 -2.39 -26.12 -0.78
CA ALA A 374 -1.30 -26.78 -0.05
C ALA A 374 -0.43 -27.65 -0.96
N ILE A 375 0.85 -27.76 -0.64
CA ILE A 375 1.80 -28.71 -1.23
C ILE A 375 2.58 -29.40 -0.11
N CYS A 376 2.53 -30.72 -0.09
CA CYS A 376 3.16 -31.53 0.97
C CYS A 376 3.50 -32.94 0.50
N ASP A 377 4.29 -33.63 1.31
CA ASP A 377 4.54 -35.05 1.12
C ASP A 377 3.34 -35.91 1.59
N LYS A 378 3.53 -37.23 1.65
CA LYS A 378 2.46 -38.14 2.02
C LYS A 378 2.05 -37.96 3.49
N GLN A 379 0.83 -37.46 3.67
CA GLN A 379 0.23 -37.22 4.98
C GLN A 379 -0.54 -38.43 5.53
N SER A 380 -0.74 -38.45 6.85
CA SER A 380 -1.71 -39.37 7.48
C SER A 380 -3.14 -39.01 7.06
N ASP A 381 -4.04 -39.99 6.99
CA ASP A 381 -5.43 -39.76 6.57
C ASP A 381 -6.11 -38.66 7.41
N ALA A 382 -5.90 -38.67 8.72
CA ALA A 382 -6.43 -37.66 9.62
C ALA A 382 -5.90 -36.24 9.32
N ASN A 383 -4.60 -36.07 9.06
CA ASN A 383 -4.06 -34.75 8.75
C ASN A 383 -4.45 -34.30 7.34
N LYS A 384 -4.53 -35.24 6.39
CA LYS A 384 -4.99 -34.97 5.03
C LYS A 384 -6.41 -34.39 5.03
N ASP A 385 -7.34 -35.00 5.78
CA ASP A 385 -8.72 -34.51 5.90
C ASP A 385 -8.77 -33.08 6.48
N LEU A 386 -7.91 -32.80 7.47
CA LEU A 386 -7.79 -31.45 8.04
C LEU A 386 -7.26 -30.43 7.03
N ILE A 387 -6.29 -30.81 6.19
CA ILE A 387 -5.76 -29.92 5.14
C ILE A 387 -6.83 -29.67 4.08
N GLU A 388 -7.48 -30.73 3.56
CA GLU A 388 -8.51 -30.64 2.51
C GLU A 388 -9.71 -29.78 2.95
N ALA A 389 -10.04 -29.76 4.24
CA ALA A 389 -11.06 -28.87 4.79
C ALA A 389 -10.68 -27.38 4.71
N GLN A 390 -9.38 -27.05 4.62
CA GLN A 390 -8.85 -25.68 4.68
C GLN A 390 -8.23 -25.20 3.37
N VAL A 391 -8.14 -26.03 2.32
CA VAL A 391 -7.57 -25.64 1.02
C VAL A 391 -8.51 -25.92 -0.15
N ASP A 392 -8.41 -25.10 -1.19
CA ASP A 392 -9.14 -25.27 -2.46
C ASP A 392 -8.48 -26.36 -3.33
N LEU A 393 -7.19 -26.60 -3.13
CA LEU A 393 -6.39 -27.59 -3.85
C LEU A 393 -5.27 -28.13 -2.95
N LEU A 394 -5.22 -29.45 -2.80
CA LEU A 394 -4.12 -30.17 -2.17
C LEU A 394 -3.24 -30.84 -3.23
N LEU A 395 -1.97 -30.46 -3.27
CA LEU A 395 -0.92 -31.04 -4.10
C LEU A 395 -0.06 -31.97 -3.25
N MET A 396 -0.54 -33.20 -3.04
CA MET A 396 0.16 -34.21 -2.25
C MET A 396 0.88 -35.22 -3.15
N HIS A 397 2.13 -35.60 -2.82
CA HIS A 397 2.86 -36.69 -3.49
C HIS A 397 2.99 -37.93 -2.61
N ASP A 398 3.20 -39.10 -3.22
CA ASP A 398 3.24 -40.39 -2.52
C ASP A 398 4.57 -40.72 -1.82
N GLU A 399 5.62 -39.93 -2.09
CA GLU A 399 6.96 -40.12 -1.54
C GLU A 399 7.12 -39.54 -0.12
N LYS A 400 8.03 -40.11 0.66
CA LYS A 400 8.44 -39.57 1.97
C LYS A 400 9.57 -38.56 1.77
N GLY A 401 9.21 -37.27 1.76
CA GLY A 401 10.12 -36.16 1.50
C GLY A 401 10.24 -35.80 0.01
N PHE A 402 10.31 -34.49 -0.23
CA PHE A 402 10.37 -33.89 -1.56
C PHE A 402 11.67 -34.23 -2.31
N GLU A 403 12.80 -34.38 -1.61
CA GLU A 403 14.07 -34.74 -2.23
C GLU A 403 14.00 -36.09 -2.94
N ALA A 404 13.34 -37.07 -2.30
CA ALA A 404 13.15 -38.41 -2.86
C ALA A 404 12.27 -38.38 -4.12
N MET A 405 11.21 -37.57 -4.12
CA MET A 405 10.33 -37.38 -5.27
C MET A 405 11.10 -36.79 -6.47
N VAL A 406 11.97 -35.82 -6.23
CA VAL A 406 12.78 -35.21 -7.30
C VAL A 406 13.81 -36.19 -7.85
N LEU A 407 14.56 -36.88 -6.97
CA LEU A 407 15.60 -37.83 -7.37
C LEU A 407 15.05 -39.02 -8.15
N LYS A 408 13.88 -39.55 -7.78
CA LYS A 408 13.22 -40.65 -8.50
C LYS A 408 12.58 -40.21 -9.82
N GLY A 409 12.15 -38.96 -9.91
CA GLY A 409 11.39 -38.43 -11.04
C GLY A 409 12.24 -37.80 -12.15
N THR A 410 13.57 -37.76 -12.02
CA THR A 410 14.48 -37.10 -12.97
C THR A 410 15.34 -38.08 -13.76
N THR A 411 16.18 -37.57 -14.67
CA THR A 411 17.09 -38.38 -15.50
C THR A 411 18.50 -38.44 -14.93
N GLU A 412 19.21 -39.54 -15.18
CA GLU A 412 20.61 -39.69 -14.80
C GLU A 412 21.51 -38.62 -15.43
N ALA A 413 21.20 -38.21 -16.67
CA ALA A 413 21.91 -37.16 -17.37
C ALA A 413 21.80 -35.81 -16.63
N ALA A 414 20.62 -35.46 -16.12
CA ALA A 414 20.42 -34.25 -15.33
C ALA A 414 21.22 -34.28 -14.03
N LEU A 415 21.20 -35.42 -13.32
CA LEU A 415 21.97 -35.61 -12.09
C LEU A 415 23.47 -35.42 -12.33
N LYS A 416 24.03 -36.09 -13.34
CA LYS A 416 25.46 -35.97 -13.71
C LYS A 416 25.87 -34.58 -14.18
N ARG A 417 24.98 -33.84 -14.84
CA ARG A 417 25.25 -32.43 -15.16
C ARG A 417 25.32 -31.60 -13.90
N PHE A 418 24.38 -31.78 -12.99
CA PHE A 418 24.33 -30.99 -11.77
C PHE A 418 25.53 -31.25 -10.85
N THR A 419 26.05 -32.49 -10.78
CA THR A 419 27.28 -32.76 -10.01
C THR A 419 28.50 -31.94 -10.48
N LYS A 420 28.51 -31.46 -11.72
CA LYS A 420 29.58 -30.61 -12.29
C LYS A 420 29.38 -29.12 -12.00
N LEU A 421 28.18 -28.72 -11.57
CA LEU A 421 27.81 -27.34 -11.30
C LEU A 421 27.93 -26.96 -9.82
N ILE A 422 28.01 -27.96 -8.94
CA ILE A 422 28.02 -27.78 -7.48
C ILE A 422 29.45 -27.68 -6.95
N ASP A 423 29.67 -26.73 -6.05
CA ASP A 423 30.81 -26.74 -5.15
C ASP A 423 30.56 -27.73 -4.00
N TRP A 424 31.22 -28.88 -4.06
CA TRP A 424 31.00 -29.97 -3.10
C TRP A 424 31.55 -29.64 -1.71
N PRO A 425 30.74 -29.82 -0.64
CA PRO A 425 31.22 -29.76 0.74
C PRO A 425 32.39 -30.73 0.96
N GLN A 426 33.39 -30.33 1.75
CA GLN A 426 34.65 -31.07 1.90
C GLN A 426 34.45 -32.53 2.32
N ASP A 427 33.49 -32.80 3.20
CA ASP A 427 33.14 -34.16 3.64
C ASP A 427 32.49 -34.99 2.54
N LEU A 428 31.63 -34.39 1.71
CA LEU A 428 31.02 -35.08 0.56
C LEU A 428 32.01 -35.29 -0.57
N ALA A 429 32.93 -34.36 -0.82
CA ALA A 429 34.01 -34.51 -1.77
C ALA A 429 34.99 -35.63 -1.37
N GLN A 430 35.22 -35.82 -0.06
CA GLN A 430 36.00 -36.96 0.45
C GLN A 430 35.24 -38.29 0.32
N LYS A 431 33.93 -38.30 0.60
CA LYS A 431 33.09 -39.49 0.52
C LYS A 431 32.86 -39.94 -0.93
N TYR A 432 32.77 -38.99 -1.85
CA TYR A 432 32.55 -39.21 -3.28
C TYR A 432 33.67 -38.54 -4.10
N PRO A 433 34.84 -39.19 -4.27
CA PRO A 433 35.94 -38.65 -5.06
C PRO A 433 35.60 -38.47 -6.55
N ASP A 434 34.66 -39.26 -7.06
CA ASP A 434 34.03 -39.10 -8.38
C ASP A 434 32.50 -39.05 -8.22
N PRO A 435 31.93 -37.86 -7.93
CA PRO A 435 30.49 -37.71 -7.74
C PRO A 435 29.68 -38.03 -9.01
N GLU A 436 30.25 -37.89 -10.21
CA GLU A 436 29.53 -38.13 -11.46
C GLU A 436 29.24 -39.63 -11.65
N ALA A 437 30.20 -40.50 -11.30
CA ALA A 437 30.02 -41.95 -11.36
C ALA A 437 28.93 -42.46 -10.38
N GLN A 438 28.67 -41.74 -9.30
CA GLN A 438 27.69 -42.09 -8.26
C GLN A 438 26.66 -40.97 -8.02
N ALA A 439 26.25 -40.29 -9.09
CA ALA A 439 25.49 -39.04 -9.02
C ALA A 439 24.23 -39.12 -8.13
N ALA A 440 23.45 -40.21 -8.21
CA ALA A 440 22.25 -40.36 -7.40
C ALA A 440 22.55 -40.43 -5.89
N ALA A 441 23.55 -41.22 -5.47
CA ALA A 441 23.92 -41.35 -4.06
C ALA A 441 24.58 -40.06 -3.53
N ALA A 442 25.48 -39.47 -4.32
CA ALA A 442 26.17 -38.24 -3.97
C ALA A 442 25.16 -37.08 -3.81
N LEU A 443 24.20 -36.95 -4.73
CA LEU A 443 23.17 -35.91 -4.66
C LEU A 443 22.13 -36.17 -3.57
N THR A 444 21.84 -37.42 -3.21
CA THR A 444 20.97 -37.73 -2.06
C THR A 444 21.55 -37.15 -0.78
N ASP A 445 22.84 -37.41 -0.52
CA ASP A 445 23.52 -36.88 0.66
C ASP A 445 23.67 -35.36 0.60
N TYR A 446 23.95 -34.80 -0.59
CA TYR A 446 24.02 -33.36 -0.79
C TYR A 446 22.68 -32.67 -0.51
N PHE A 447 21.56 -33.20 -1.01
CA PHE A 447 20.23 -32.64 -0.78
C PHE A 447 19.79 -32.79 0.68
N ALA A 448 20.12 -33.91 1.33
CA ALA A 448 19.88 -34.07 2.76
C ALA A 448 20.65 -33.03 3.60
N LYS A 449 21.88 -32.70 3.20
CA LYS A 449 22.73 -31.70 3.88
C LYS A 449 22.36 -30.25 3.52
N SER A 450 21.83 -30.02 2.32
CA SER A 450 21.42 -28.71 1.81
C SER A 450 19.93 -28.42 2.02
N LYS A 451 19.25 -29.14 2.93
CA LYS A 451 17.88 -28.79 3.35
C LYS A 451 17.82 -27.32 3.80
N GLY A 452 17.04 -26.51 3.10
CA GLY A 452 16.94 -25.06 3.33
C GLY A 452 18.07 -24.21 2.72
N SER A 453 18.98 -24.81 1.94
CA SER A 453 20.09 -24.14 1.23
C SER A 453 19.93 -24.23 -0.30
N TRP A 454 18.68 -24.26 -0.79
CA TRP A 454 18.32 -24.15 -2.21
C TRP A 454 18.84 -25.25 -3.16
N GLY A 455 19.52 -26.30 -2.68
CA GLY A 455 20.13 -27.31 -3.54
C GLY A 455 19.18 -27.99 -4.54
N ILE A 456 17.96 -28.36 -4.10
CA ILE A 456 16.94 -28.91 -5.02
C ILE A 456 16.42 -27.85 -5.99
N ALA A 457 16.29 -26.60 -5.54
CA ALA A 457 15.86 -25.50 -6.39
C ALA A 457 16.87 -25.25 -7.51
N ASP A 458 18.17 -25.22 -7.19
CA ASP A 458 19.25 -25.08 -8.16
C ASP A 458 19.29 -26.24 -9.16
N PHE A 459 19.04 -27.46 -8.69
CA PHE A 459 18.92 -28.62 -9.56
C PHE A 459 17.76 -28.47 -10.56
N LEU A 460 16.60 -28.03 -10.10
CA LEU A 460 15.42 -27.85 -10.94
C LEU A 460 15.60 -26.69 -11.93
N ALA A 461 16.34 -25.64 -11.58
CA ALA A 461 16.60 -24.49 -12.45
C ALA A 461 17.34 -24.88 -13.75
N GLN A 462 18.26 -25.85 -13.70
CA GLN A 462 19.00 -26.29 -14.90
C GLN A 462 18.27 -27.36 -15.73
N CYS A 463 17.21 -27.97 -15.19
CA CYS A 463 16.51 -29.05 -15.88
C CYS A 463 15.77 -28.57 -17.15
N SER A 464 15.71 -29.43 -18.15
CA SER A 464 14.70 -29.36 -19.22
C SER A 464 13.36 -29.92 -18.72
N GLU A 465 12.29 -29.72 -19.48
CA GLU A 465 10.95 -30.16 -19.09
C GLU A 465 10.89 -31.68 -18.84
N ALA A 466 11.53 -32.48 -19.69
CA ALA A 466 11.52 -33.94 -19.55
C ALA A 466 12.30 -34.42 -18.32
N GLU A 467 13.19 -33.58 -17.78
CA GLU A 467 14.01 -33.88 -16.61
C GLU A 467 13.35 -33.41 -15.30
N ILE A 468 12.33 -32.56 -15.39
CA ILE A 468 11.50 -32.18 -14.25
C ILE A 468 10.50 -33.32 -13.98
N PRO A 469 10.42 -33.83 -12.73
CA PRO A 469 9.48 -34.87 -12.33
C PRO A 469 8.07 -34.66 -12.89
N GLN A 470 7.48 -35.73 -13.43
CA GLN A 470 6.14 -35.68 -14.00
C GLN A 470 5.10 -35.15 -13.01
N TRP A 471 5.22 -35.52 -11.72
CA TRP A 471 4.35 -35.01 -10.68
C TRP A 471 4.45 -33.48 -10.54
N LEU A 472 5.65 -32.88 -10.55
CA LEU A 472 5.82 -31.43 -10.49
C LEU A 472 5.20 -30.72 -11.68
N ARG A 473 5.36 -31.30 -12.88
CA ARG A 473 4.70 -30.79 -14.10
C ARG A 473 3.18 -30.82 -13.97
N HIS A 474 2.61 -31.91 -13.50
CA HIS A 474 1.16 -32.01 -13.28
C HIS A 474 0.68 -31.06 -12.17
N ALA A 475 1.43 -30.92 -11.08
CA ALA A 475 1.12 -30.02 -9.98
C ALA A 475 1.09 -28.55 -10.44
N ALA A 476 2.06 -28.14 -11.26
CA ALA A 476 2.10 -26.79 -11.85
C ALA A 476 0.88 -26.52 -12.76
N VAL A 477 0.46 -27.50 -13.57
CA VAL A 477 -0.75 -27.39 -14.42
C VAL A 477 -2.00 -27.30 -13.55
N LYS A 478 -2.18 -28.20 -12.58
CA LYS A 478 -3.32 -28.17 -11.65
C LYS A 478 -3.43 -26.84 -10.91
N LEU A 479 -2.30 -26.29 -10.45
CA LEU A 479 -2.29 -25.00 -9.78
C LEU A 479 -2.67 -23.86 -10.73
N LYS A 480 -2.15 -23.85 -11.97
CA LYS A 480 -2.53 -22.88 -13.00
C LYS A 480 -4.04 -22.94 -13.26
N ASP A 481 -4.59 -24.13 -13.48
CA ASP A 481 -6.00 -24.33 -13.76
C ASP A 481 -6.88 -23.89 -12.59
N ALA A 482 -6.47 -24.19 -11.36
CA ALA A 482 -7.17 -23.71 -10.17
C ALA A 482 -7.12 -22.18 -10.03
N CYS A 483 -6.05 -21.52 -10.50
CA CYS A 483 -5.91 -20.07 -10.40
C CYS A 483 -6.74 -19.30 -11.44
N LEU A 484 -6.99 -19.89 -12.60
CA LEU A 484 -7.79 -19.29 -13.67
C LEU A 484 -9.27 -19.23 -13.26
N PRO A 485 -9.98 -18.13 -13.56
CA PRO A 485 -11.42 -18.09 -13.37
C PRO A 485 -12.06 -19.20 -14.21
N ALA A 486 -13.10 -19.85 -13.67
CA ALA A 486 -13.92 -20.73 -14.49
C ALA A 486 -14.41 -19.92 -15.70
N PRO A 487 -14.38 -20.47 -16.94
CA PRO A 487 -14.93 -19.77 -18.08
C PRO A 487 -16.36 -19.40 -17.73
N ALA A 488 -16.69 -18.10 -17.83
CA ALA A 488 -18.05 -17.63 -17.67
C ALA A 488 -18.94 -18.51 -18.56
N GLY A 489 -19.89 -19.22 -17.94
CA GLY A 489 -20.86 -20.03 -18.67
C GLY A 489 -21.46 -19.19 -19.77
N GLY A 490 -21.44 -19.73 -20.99
CA GLY A 490 -21.65 -18.97 -22.22
C GLY A 490 -22.94 -18.17 -22.25
N ASP A 491 -22.90 -17.12 -23.08
CA ASP A 491 -24.03 -16.35 -23.59
C ASP A 491 -25.34 -17.14 -23.53
N GLN A 492 -26.14 -16.87 -22.50
CA GLN A 492 -27.57 -16.94 -22.68
C GLN A 492 -27.91 -15.81 -23.67
N PRO A 493 -28.53 -16.10 -24.82
CA PRO A 493 -28.92 -15.04 -25.72
C PRO A 493 -29.86 -14.10 -24.97
N ALA A 494 -29.45 -12.85 -24.87
CA ALA A 494 -30.27 -11.78 -24.30
C ALA A 494 -31.67 -11.85 -24.92
N ALA A 495 -32.69 -11.95 -24.07
CA ALA A 495 -34.07 -11.84 -24.50
C ALA A 495 -34.26 -10.51 -25.25
N PRO A 496 -35.01 -10.49 -26.36
CA PRO A 496 -35.16 -9.29 -27.16
C PRO A 496 -35.88 -8.22 -26.32
N VAL A 497 -35.17 -7.12 -26.07
CA VAL A 497 -35.71 -5.91 -25.46
C VAL A 497 -36.74 -5.34 -26.44
N ALA A 498 -37.98 -5.20 -25.96
CA ALA A 498 -39.05 -4.55 -26.71
C ALA A 498 -38.65 -3.09 -26.98
N ALA A 499 -38.77 -2.68 -28.25
CA ALA A 499 -38.54 -1.31 -28.67
C ALA A 499 -39.63 -0.41 -28.08
N GLU A 500 -39.25 0.50 -27.17
CA GLU A 500 -40.05 1.67 -26.83
C GLU A 500 -39.71 2.81 -27.79
N GLU A 501 -40.77 3.36 -28.38
CA GLU A 501 -40.75 4.45 -29.36
C GLU A 501 -40.21 5.75 -28.74
N HIS A 502 -39.16 6.29 -29.33
CA HIS A 502 -38.69 7.65 -29.07
C HIS A 502 -39.72 8.67 -29.57
N LEU A 503 -40.34 9.40 -28.64
CA LEU A 503 -41.04 10.66 -28.92
C LEU A 503 -40.06 11.83 -28.71
N GLU A 504 -39.54 12.33 -29.83
CA GLU A 504 -38.80 13.59 -29.91
C GLU A 504 -39.74 14.78 -29.64
N ALA A 505 -39.48 15.52 -28.56
CA ALA A 505 -40.09 16.82 -28.33
C ALA A 505 -39.10 17.93 -28.69
N VAL A 506 -39.31 18.49 -29.87
CA VAL A 506 -38.69 19.71 -30.41
C VAL A 506 -39.09 20.91 -29.55
N VAL A 507 -38.10 21.66 -29.03
CA VAL A 507 -38.32 23.00 -28.47
C VAL A 507 -37.81 24.03 -29.48
N HIS A 508 -38.75 24.65 -30.17
CA HIS A 508 -38.55 25.91 -30.88
C HIS A 508 -38.37 27.05 -29.87
N GLY A 509 -37.36 27.88 -30.08
CA GLY A 509 -37.25 29.16 -29.38
C GLY A 509 -38.11 30.24 -30.03
N THR A 510 -38.56 31.22 -29.23
CA THR A 510 -38.59 32.65 -29.52
C THR A 510 -38.97 33.42 -28.25
N ASP A 511 -38.32 34.58 -28.09
CA ASP A 511 -38.47 35.70 -27.15
C ASP A 511 -37.89 35.61 -25.73
#